data_AF-Q34881-F1
#
_entry.id   AF-Q34881-F1
#
_cell.length_a   1.000
_cell.length_b   1.000
_cell.length_c   1.000
_cell.angle_alpha   90.00
_cell.angle_beta   90.00
_cell.angle_gamma   90.00
#
_symmetry.space_group_name_H-M   'P 1'
#
loop_
_entity.id
_entity.type
_entity.pdbx_description
1 polymer ?
#
loop_
_entity_poly.entity_id
_entity_poly.type
_entity_poly.pdbx_seq_one_letter_code
_entity_poly.pdbx_strand_id
1 'polypeptide(L)' 'MTTTSWTMMTLNITLGTLLAATSHHWMLAWTGLELNTLAMIPMIAKPHHPRATEAAIKYFLTQTTAS' A
#
# COMPACT_ATOMS: atom_id res chain seq x y z
N MET A 1 -14.01 9.33 -0.46
CA MET A 1 -12.86 9.37 0.47
C MET A 1 -12.79 10.74 1.10
N THR A 2 -12.83 10.81 2.42
CA THR A 2 -12.67 12.06 3.19
C THR A 2 -11.21 12.50 3.17
N THR A 3 -10.94 13.78 3.43
CA THR A 3 -9.58 14.32 3.58
C THR A 3 -8.77 13.57 4.65
N THR A 4 -9.42 13.14 5.73
CA THR A 4 -8.82 12.33 6.79
C THR A 4 -8.34 10.96 6.31
N SER A 5 -9.12 10.29 5.43
CA SER A 5 -8.70 8.99 4.87
C SER A 5 -7.48 9.11 3.97
N TRP A 6 -7.34 10.23 3.24
CA TRP A 6 -6.17 10.51 2.41
C TRP A 6 -4.92 10.70 3.25
N THR A 7 -4.99 11.54 4.29
CA THR A 7 -3.84 11.79 5.17
C THR A 7 -3.40 10.53 5.89
N MET A 8 -4.34 9.67 6.30
CA MET A 8 -4.01 8.38 6.91
C MET A 8 -3.31 7.42 5.93
N MET A 9 -3.76 7.35 4.68
CA MET A 9 -3.12 6.50 3.66
C MET A 9 -1.71 6.98 3.31
N THR A 10 -1.51 8.29 3.13
CA THR A 10 -0.17 8.84 2.88
C THR A 10 0.75 8.61 4.08
N LEU A 11 0.25 8.76 5.30
CA LEU A 11 1.02 8.48 6.51
C LEU A 11 1.43 7.00 6.56
N ASN A 12 0.49 6.07 6.32
CA ASN A 12 0.79 4.64 6.29
C ASN A 12 1.87 4.29 5.27
N ILE A 13 1.87 4.93 4.10
CA ILE A 13 2.91 4.69 3.08
C ILE A 13 4.27 5.17 3.55
N THR A 14 4.32 6.37 4.15
CA THR A 14 5.58 6.89 4.70
C THR A 14 6.11 6.02 5.84
N LEU A 15 5.23 5.54 6.72
CA LEU A 15 5.58 4.67 7.84
C LEU A 15 6.01 3.28 7.37
N GLY A 16 5.28 2.65 6.46
CA GLY A 16 5.62 1.33 5.91
C GLY A 16 6.98 1.34 5.20
N THR A 17 7.26 2.39 4.43
CA THR A 17 8.55 2.60 3.78
C THR A 17 9.67 2.82 4.79
N LEU A 18 9.44 3.62 5.83
CA LEU A 18 10.41 3.85 6.88
C LEU A 18 10.71 2.55 7.65
N LEU A 19 9.68 1.79 8.02
CA LEU A 19 9.81 0.49 8.69
C LEU A 19 10.63 -0.47 7.84
N ALA A 20 10.34 -0.59 6.54
CA ALA A 20 11.12 -1.44 5.65
C ALA A 20 12.60 -1.00 5.60
N ALA A 21 12.86 0.30 5.45
CA ALA A 21 14.22 0.85 5.32
C ALA A 21 15.06 0.77 6.61
N THR A 22 14.44 0.92 7.79
CA THR A 22 15.16 0.97 9.07
C THR A 22 15.11 -0.34 9.85
N SER A 23 14.36 -1.34 9.39
CA SER A 23 14.22 -2.60 10.12
C SER A 23 15.52 -3.42 10.14
N HIS A 24 15.79 -4.02 11.30
CA HIS A 24 16.89 -4.98 11.47
C HIS A 24 16.41 -6.44 11.45
N HIS A 25 15.09 -6.67 11.41
CA HIS A 25 14.48 -7.99 11.32
C HIS A 25 13.70 -8.12 10.01
N TRP A 26 13.98 -9.18 9.25
CA TRP A 26 13.33 -9.46 7.96
C TRP A 26 11.81 -9.49 8.04
N MET A 27 11.24 -10.07 9.10
CA MET A 27 9.78 -10.09 9.32
C MET A 27 9.19 -8.68 9.44
N LEU A 28 9.93 -7.77 10.09
CA LEU A 28 9.50 -6.39 10.30
C LEU A 28 9.66 -5.57 9.02
N ALA A 29 10.70 -5.87 8.22
CA ALA A 29 10.87 -5.34 6.88
C ALA A 29 9.69 -5.70 5.97
N TRP A 30 9.35 -7.00 5.94
CA TRP A 30 8.24 -7.55 5.18
C TRP A 30 6.89 -6.94 5.60
N THR A 31 6.65 -6.81 6.90
CA THR A 31 5.44 -6.15 7.42
C THR A 31 5.33 -4.69 6.94
N GLY A 32 6.46 -3.97 6.88
CA GLY A 32 6.49 -2.60 6.31
C GLY A 32 6.10 -2.56 4.83
N LEU A 33 6.54 -3.54 4.04
CA LEU A 33 6.17 -3.67 2.62
C LEU A 33 4.68 -4.01 2.45
N GLU A 34 4.12 -4.90 3.28
CA GLU A 34 2.69 -5.23 3.24
C GLU A 34 1.78 -4.08 3.69
N LEU A 35 2.24 -3.22 4.60
CA LEU A 35 1.50 -2.00 4.95
C LEU A 35 1.42 -1.03 3.76
N ASN A 36 2.48 -0.94 2.96
CA ASN A 36 2.49 -0.14 1.73
C ASN A 36 1.53 -0.70 0.67
N THR A 37 1.47 -2.02 0.49
CA THR A 37 0.56 -2.64 -0.50
C THR A 37 -0.90 -2.37 -0.15
N LEU A 38 -1.29 -2.58 1.11
CA LEU A 38 -2.65 -2.34 1.60
C LEU A 38 -3.07 -0.86 1.51
N ALA A 39 -2.18 0.08 1.82
CA ALA A 39 -2.47 1.51 1.75
C ALA A 39 -2.65 2.02 0.30
N MET A 40 -1.96 1.39 -0.66
CA MET A 40 -1.98 1.80 -2.07
C MET A 40 -3.25 1.36 -2.82
N ILE A 41 -3.82 0.20 -2.49
CA ILE A 41 -5.05 -0.34 -3.12
C ILE A 41 -6.21 0.66 -3.17
N PRO A 42 -6.68 1.23 -2.05
CA PRO A 42 -7.81 2.16 -2.06
C PRO A 42 -7.48 3.49 -2.72
N MET A 43 -6.21 3.89 -2.78
CA MET A 43 -5.79 5.09 -3.52
C MET A 43 -5.85 4.87 -5.04
N ILE A 44 -5.45 3.70 -5.53
CA ILE A 44 -5.55 3.32 -6.95
C ILE A 44 -7.02 3.15 -7.35
N ALA A 45 -7.83 2.50 -6.52
CA ALA A 45 -9.25 2.23 -6.78
C ALA A 45 -10.19 3.44 -6.51
N LYS A 46 -9.65 4.62 -6.18
CA LYS A 46 -10.46 5.81 -5.86
C LYS A 46 -11.40 6.23 -7.00
N PRO A 47 -10.96 6.32 -8.27
CA PRO A 47 -11.88 6.60 -9.36
C PRO A 47 -12.83 5.40 -9.51
N HIS A 48 -14.15 5.64 -9.49
CA HIS A 48 -15.15 4.60 -9.69
C HIS A 48 -15.27 4.23 -11.19
N HIS A 49 -14.18 3.73 -11.76
CA HIS A 49 -14.08 3.28 -13.15
C HIS A 49 -13.49 1.87 -13.18
N PRO A 50 -14.00 0.94 -14.00
CA PRO A 50 -13.54 -0.46 -14.03
C PRO A 50 -12.02 -0.60 -14.23
N ARG A 51 -11.42 0.27 -15.05
CA ARG A 51 -9.95 0.33 -15.24
C ARG A 51 -9.15 0.61 -13.95
N ALA A 52 -9.68 1.42 -13.04
CA ALA A 52 -9.01 1.70 -11.77
C ALA A 52 -9.04 0.47 -10.86
N THR A 53 -10.17 -0.25 -10.84
CA THR A 53 -10.29 -1.54 -10.15
C THR A 53 -9.35 -2.59 -10.73
N GLU A 54 -9.26 -2.69 -12.07
CA GLU A 54 -8.34 -3.61 -12.74
C GLU A 54 -6.87 -3.28 -12.42
N ALA A 55 -6.50 -1.99 -12.39
CA ALA A 55 -5.17 -1.56 -12.00
C ALA A 55 -4.86 -1.90 -10.53
N ALA A 56 -5.81 -1.71 -9.62
CA ALA A 56 -5.65 -2.06 -8.21
C ALA A 56 -5.46 -3.58 -8.01
N ILE A 57 -6.23 -4.41 -8.76
CA ILE A 57 -6.09 -5.87 -8.72
C ILE A 57 -4.73 -6.30 -9.26
N LYS A 58 -4.30 -5.75 -10.41
CA LYS A 58 -2.98 -6.07 -10.99
C LYS A 58 -1.85 -5.71 -10.03
N TYR A 59 -1.90 -4.51 -9.45
CA TYR A 59 -0.93 -4.08 -8.44
C TYR A 59 -0.88 -5.02 -7.24
N PHE A 60 -2.04 -5.39 -6.69
CA PHE A 60 -2.12 -6.31 -5.56
C PHE A 60 -1.49 -7.67 -5.87
N LEU A 61 -1.89 -8.30 -6.98
CA LEU A 61 -1.37 -9.61 -7.38
C LEU A 61 0.15 -9.60 -7.59
N THR A 62 0.68 -8.58 -8.25
CA THR A 62 2.13 -8.47 -8.46
C THR A 62 2.88 -8.28 -7.14
N GLN A 63 2.34 -7.46 -6.23
CA GLN A 63 3.03 -7.16 -4.98
C GLN A 63 3.00 -8.34 -4.01
N THR A 64 1.86 -8.98 -3.81
CA THR A 64 1.72 -10.15 -2.92
C THR A 64 2.48 -11.38 -3.43
N THR A 65 2.77 -11.45 -4.74
CA THR A 65 3.64 -12.50 -5.28
C THR A 65 5.12 -12.20 -5.08
N ALA A 66 5.49 -10.92 -4.98
CA ALA A 66 6.87 -10.48 -4.86
C ALA A 66 7.35 -10.35 -3.40
N SER A 67 6.43 -10.19 -2.44
CA SER A 67 6.71 -10.10 -1.01
C SER A 67 6.97 -11.46 -0.37
#